data_AF-A0AA39HY49-F1
#
_entry.id   AF-A0AA39HY49-F1
#
_cell.length_a   1.000
_cell.length_b   1.000
_cell.length_c   1.000
_cell.angle_alpha   90.00
_cell.angle_beta   90.00
_cell.angle_gamma   90.00
#
_symmetry.space_group_name_H-M   'P 1'
#
loop_
_entity.id
_entity.type
_entity.pdbx_description
1 polymer ?
#
loop_
_entity_poly.entity_id
_entity_poly.type
_entity_poly.pdbx_seq_one_letter_code
_entity_poly.pdbx_strand_id
1 'polypeptide(L)'
;MRQGRCPSHSASPWSRAPKQERFLITGDTHQLPAYTHLLRGEVLEGGLESIIQAVQRRKTIPSSSLSHSYRAYPALTKLQAVFYPEGFTSGLLPEESQLIPSMSFPFPNPQVPMAIIDTPGPHQTSTSGFNLEQEEMAADLVKAILARAPTASVVLYCYYAVTKANLETNVRVKTVDGFQGRETDVTIIITTRTATHTGTRSS
;
A
#
# COMPACT_ATOMS: atom_id res chain seq x y z
N MET A 1 37.53 -18.05 31.38
CA MET A 1 36.78 -18.14 30.11
C MET A 1 35.38 -17.62 30.33
N ARG A 2 35.05 -16.45 29.77
CA ARG A 2 33.70 -15.86 29.82
C ARG A 2 32.84 -16.51 28.75
N GLN A 3 31.75 -17.17 29.14
CA GLN A 3 30.70 -17.57 28.21
C GLN A 3 30.03 -16.30 27.67
N GLY A 4 30.25 -15.99 26.39
CA GLY A 4 29.55 -14.93 25.68
C GLY A 4 28.09 -15.33 25.48
N ARG A 5 27.16 -14.58 26.06
CA ARG A 5 25.73 -14.70 25.76
C ARG A 5 25.51 -14.30 24.31
N CYS A 6 24.95 -15.22 23.52
CA CYS A 6 24.39 -14.90 22.21
C CYS A 6 23.26 -13.87 22.38
N PRO A 7 23.17 -12.81 21.56
CA PRO A 7 22.10 -11.84 21.64
C PRO A 7 20.78 -12.52 21.30
N SER A 8 19.76 -12.23 22.10
CA SER A 8 18.40 -12.75 21.96
C SER A 8 17.79 -12.34 20.62
N HIS A 9 17.94 -13.19 19.60
CA HIS A 9 17.15 -13.11 18.39
C HIS A 9 15.65 -13.20 18.75
N SER A 10 14.84 -12.37 18.08
CA SER A 10 13.40 -12.31 18.18
C SER A 10 12.79 -13.69 17.96
N ALA A 11 12.56 -14.44 19.04
CA ALA A 11 11.78 -15.65 18.98
C ALA A 11 10.36 -15.28 18.54
N SER A 12 9.90 -15.93 17.48
CA SER A 12 8.52 -15.92 17.00
C SER A 12 7.54 -15.92 18.19
N PRO A 13 6.50 -15.07 18.23
CA PRO A 13 5.53 -15.03 19.34
C PRO A 13 4.97 -16.41 19.71
N TRP A 14 4.93 -17.29 18.71
CA TRP A 14 4.47 -18.67 18.77
C TRP A 14 5.36 -19.61 19.60
N SER A 15 6.67 -19.37 19.66
CA SER A 15 7.61 -20.24 20.40
C SER A 15 7.76 -19.86 21.87
N ARG A 16 7.12 -18.76 22.32
CA ARG A 16 7.21 -18.24 23.70
C ARG A 16 5.89 -18.29 24.49
N ALA A 17 4.81 -18.87 23.94
CA ALA A 17 3.50 -18.85 24.57
C ALA A 17 3.02 -20.27 24.99
N PRO A 18 3.46 -20.81 26.15
CA PRO A 18 3.19 -22.20 26.52
C PRO A 18 1.74 -22.53 26.95
N LYS A 19 0.75 -21.64 26.75
CA LYS A 19 -0.65 -21.84 27.20
C LYS A 19 -1.73 -21.19 26.31
N GLN A 20 -1.48 -20.97 25.02
CA GLN A 20 -2.53 -20.43 24.14
C GLN A 20 -3.42 -21.55 23.59
N GLU A 21 -4.68 -21.57 24.01
CA GLU A 21 -5.69 -22.56 23.57
C GLU A 21 -6.47 -22.10 22.33
N ARG A 22 -6.43 -20.81 22.00
CA ARG A 22 -7.19 -20.22 20.90
C ARG A 22 -6.34 -19.19 20.16
N PHE A 23 -6.40 -19.22 18.84
CA PHE A 23 -5.68 -18.33 17.96
C PHE A 23 -6.67 -17.65 17.01
N LEU A 24 -6.50 -16.34 16.85
CA LEU A 24 -7.14 -15.57 15.79
C LEU A 24 -6.06 -15.18 14.78
N ILE A 25 -6.24 -15.61 13.53
CA ILE A 25 -5.36 -15.25 12.42
C ILE A 25 -6.14 -14.27 11.55
N THR A 26 -5.54 -13.12 11.27
CA THR A 26 -6.13 -12.07 10.43
C THR A 26 -5.15 -11.66 9.35
N GLY A 27 -5.68 -11.25 8.21
CA GLY A 27 -4.92 -10.74 7.08
C GLY A 27 -5.72 -10.87 5.80
N ASP A 28 -5.10 -10.45 4.71
CA ASP A 28 -5.74 -10.35 3.40
C ASP A 28 -4.79 -10.90 2.35
N THR A 29 -5.22 -11.95 1.65
CA THR A 29 -4.42 -12.65 0.63
C THR A 29 -4.31 -11.88 -0.69
N HIS A 30 -5.13 -10.83 -0.86
CA HIS A 30 -5.07 -9.94 -2.03
C HIS A 30 -4.14 -8.74 -1.80
N GLN A 31 -3.54 -8.62 -0.62
CA GLN A 31 -2.55 -7.58 -0.27
C GLN A 31 -1.11 -8.11 -0.39
N LEU A 32 -0.13 -7.28 -0.02
CA LEU A 32 1.30 -7.58 -0.16
C LEU A 32 1.67 -8.91 0.52
N PRO A 33 2.35 -9.83 -0.21
CA PRO A 33 2.86 -11.06 0.38
C PRO A 33 4.07 -10.77 1.28
N ALA A 34 4.54 -11.81 1.97
CA ALA A 34 5.80 -11.72 2.70
C ALA A 34 6.96 -11.40 1.75
N TYR A 35 7.86 -10.52 2.17
CA TYR A 35 9.05 -10.15 1.39
C TYR A 35 10.03 -11.34 1.30
N THR A 36 10.32 -11.81 0.08
CA THR A 36 11.10 -13.04 -0.16
C THR A 36 12.46 -12.81 -0.84
N HIS A 37 12.80 -11.59 -1.24
CA HIS A 37 13.99 -11.32 -2.08
C HIS A 37 15.35 -11.63 -1.42
N LEU A 38 15.40 -11.82 -0.10
CA LEU A 38 16.62 -12.22 0.61
C LEU A 38 16.72 -13.73 0.83
N LEU A 39 15.72 -14.50 0.38
CA LEU A 39 15.66 -15.94 0.56
C LEU A 39 16.37 -16.65 -0.59
N ARG A 40 17.05 -17.75 -0.27
CA ARG A 40 17.75 -18.58 -1.27
C ARG A 40 16.74 -19.42 -2.06
N GLY A 41 17.11 -19.79 -3.30
CA GLY A 41 16.27 -20.58 -4.20
C GLY A 41 15.73 -21.86 -3.57
N GLU A 42 16.56 -22.58 -2.81
CA GLU A 42 16.17 -23.84 -2.13
C GLU A 42 15.02 -23.63 -1.12
N VAL A 43 14.95 -22.46 -0.50
CA VAL A 43 13.89 -22.10 0.46
C VAL A 43 12.60 -21.74 -0.27
N LEU A 44 12.70 -21.10 -1.44
CA LEU A 44 11.57 -20.77 -2.30
C LEU A 44 10.93 -22.04 -2.90
N GLU A 45 11.76 -23.00 -3.30
CA GLU A 45 11.33 -24.32 -3.79
C GLU A 45 10.59 -25.14 -2.72
N GLY A 46 10.95 -24.96 -1.44
CA GLY A 46 10.27 -25.57 -0.30
C GLY A 46 8.83 -25.05 -0.06
N GLY A 47 8.40 -24.02 -0.78
CA GLY A 47 7.06 -23.44 -0.68
C GLY A 47 6.93 -22.44 0.45
N LEU A 48 6.93 -21.14 0.11
CA LEU A 48 6.61 -20.05 1.03
C LEU A 48 5.14 -19.67 0.85
N GLU A 49 4.28 -20.37 1.57
CA GLU A 49 2.84 -20.07 1.65
C GLU A 49 2.56 -19.26 2.93
N SER A 50 1.67 -18.26 2.85
CA SER A 50 1.22 -17.59 4.08
C SER A 50 0.37 -18.55 4.92
N ILE A 51 0.41 -18.42 6.25
CA ILE A 51 -0.41 -19.27 7.12
C ILE A 51 -1.91 -19.14 6.82
N ILE A 52 -2.37 -17.97 6.35
CA ILE A 52 -3.76 -17.71 5.95
C ILE A 52 -4.13 -18.54 4.72
N GLN A 53 -3.28 -18.53 3.70
CA GLN A 53 -3.47 -19.35 2.49
C GLN A 53 -3.50 -20.84 2.85
N ALA A 54 -2.56 -21.29 3.69
CA ALA A 54 -2.50 -22.68 4.14
C ALA A 54 -3.77 -23.10 4.90
N VAL A 55 -4.31 -22.21 5.75
CA VAL A 55 -5.54 -22.42 6.51
C VAL A 55 -6.77 -22.45 5.60
N GLN A 56 -6.90 -21.47 4.70
CA GLN A 56 -8.00 -21.38 3.73
C GLN A 56 -8.05 -22.61 2.81
N ARG A 57 -6.89 -23.10 2.37
CA ARG A 57 -6.77 -24.29 1.53
C ARG A 57 -7.26 -25.57 2.21
N ARG A 58 -7.00 -25.71 3.52
CA ARG A 58 -7.41 -26.89 4.30
C ARG A 58 -8.92 -26.92 4.56
N LYS A 59 -9.61 -25.77 4.58
CA LYS A 59 -11.06 -25.64 4.82
C LYS A 59 -11.56 -26.30 6.13
N THR A 60 -10.66 -26.62 7.06
CA THR A 60 -10.99 -27.26 8.34
C THR A 60 -11.17 -26.25 9.48
N ILE A 61 -10.68 -25.03 9.30
CA ILE A 61 -10.74 -23.96 10.29
C ILE A 61 -11.83 -22.97 9.85
N PRO A 62 -12.76 -22.59 10.74
CA PRO A 62 -13.74 -21.57 10.44
C PRO A 62 -13.06 -20.27 10.01
N SER A 63 -13.51 -19.73 8.87
CA SER A 63 -13.05 -18.44 8.36
C SER A 63 -14.27 -17.56 8.09
N SER A 64 -14.09 -16.26 8.31
CA SER A 64 -15.09 -15.24 8.01
C SER A 64 -14.42 -14.13 7.23
N SER A 65 -15.08 -13.64 6.18
CA SER A 65 -14.59 -12.54 5.36
C SER A 65 -15.35 -11.26 5.70
N LEU A 66 -14.62 -10.14 5.74
CA LEU A 66 -15.20 -8.80 5.91
C LEU A 66 -15.35 -8.16 4.53
N SER A 67 -16.58 -8.02 4.06
CA SER A 67 -16.90 -7.56 2.70
C SER A 67 -17.28 -6.08 2.59
N HIS A 68 -17.26 -5.33 3.69
CA HIS A 68 -17.65 -3.92 3.72
C HIS A 68 -16.46 -3.06 4.16
N SER A 69 -16.11 -2.07 3.34
CA SER A 69 -15.06 -1.09 3.61
C SER A 69 -15.66 0.23 4.08
N TYR A 70 -15.17 0.72 5.23
CA TYR A 70 -15.55 1.99 5.82
C TYR A 70 -14.46 3.06 5.70
N ARG A 71 -13.49 2.86 4.80
CA ARG A 71 -12.27 3.67 4.72
C ARG A 71 -12.29 4.64 3.54
N ALA A 72 -12.54 4.12 2.34
CA ALA A 72 -12.42 4.89 1.11
C ALA A 72 -13.78 5.47 0.68
N TYR A 73 -13.73 6.57 -0.07
CA TYR A 73 -14.91 7.13 -0.72
C TYR A 73 -15.62 6.04 -1.56
N PRO A 74 -16.96 5.96 -1.59
CA PRO A 74 -17.67 4.81 -2.19
C PRO A 74 -17.29 4.51 -3.65
N ALA A 75 -17.02 5.54 -4.46
CA ALA A 75 -16.56 5.37 -5.83
C ALA A 75 -15.17 4.70 -5.93
N LEU A 76 -14.28 4.95 -4.97
CA LEU A 76 -12.96 4.33 -4.91
C LEU A 76 -13.04 2.88 -4.42
N THR A 77 -13.98 2.55 -3.53
CA THR A 77 -14.22 1.16 -3.12
C THR A 77 -14.62 0.28 -4.31
N LYS A 78 -15.40 0.82 -5.26
CA LYS A 78 -15.75 0.09 -6.50
C LYS A 78 -14.52 -0.28 -7.34
N LEU A 79 -13.48 0.55 -7.34
CA LEU A 79 -12.21 0.25 -8.02
C LEU A 79 -11.45 -0.88 -7.29
N GLN A 80 -11.45 -0.85 -5.95
CA GLN A 80 -10.82 -1.89 -5.12
C GLN A 80 -11.55 -3.24 -5.25
N ALA A 81 -12.87 -3.24 -5.43
CA ALA A 81 -13.68 -4.45 -5.54
C ALA A 81 -13.26 -5.39 -6.68
N VAL A 82 -12.55 -4.88 -7.69
CA VAL A 82 -11.97 -5.69 -8.78
C VAL A 82 -11.02 -6.79 -8.26
N PHE A 83 -10.37 -6.56 -7.12
CA PHE A 83 -9.48 -7.54 -6.48
C PHE A 83 -10.21 -8.58 -5.62
N TYR A 84 -11.51 -8.39 -5.33
CA TYR A 84 -12.29 -9.22 -4.42
C TYR A 84 -13.54 -9.78 -5.11
N PRO A 85 -13.41 -10.85 -5.92
CA PRO A 85 -14.52 -11.41 -6.70
C PRO A 85 -15.66 -11.96 -5.82
N GLU A 86 -15.35 -12.35 -4.58
CA GLU A 86 -16.31 -12.74 -3.55
C GLU A 86 -17.24 -11.63 -3.05
N GLY A 87 -16.97 -10.37 -3.40
CA GLY A 87 -17.79 -9.22 -3.04
C GLY A 87 -17.12 -8.32 -2.02
N PHE A 88 -16.89 -7.07 -2.42
CA PHE A 88 -16.35 -6.01 -1.59
C PHE A 88 -17.07 -4.69 -1.91
N THR A 89 -17.71 -4.11 -0.92
CA THR A 89 -18.59 -2.95 -1.09
C THR A 89 -18.26 -1.86 -0.09
N SER A 90 -18.70 -0.63 -0.36
CA SER A 90 -18.54 0.46 0.60
C SER A 90 -19.64 0.36 1.65
N GLY A 91 -19.26 0.46 2.91
CA GLY A 91 -20.19 0.69 4.02
C GLY A 91 -20.45 2.18 4.28
N LEU A 92 -19.80 3.08 3.53
CA LEU A 92 -19.99 4.51 3.63
C LEU A 92 -20.97 5.02 2.57
N LEU A 93 -21.67 6.08 2.92
CA LEU A 93 -22.39 6.94 1.99
C LEU A 93 -21.51 8.11 1.54
N PRO A 94 -21.67 8.64 0.31
CA PRO A 94 -20.90 9.78 -0.19
C PRO A 94 -20.84 10.99 0.75
N GLU A 95 -21.94 11.28 1.44
CA GLU A 95 -22.10 12.37 2.40
C GLU A 95 -21.31 12.20 3.70
N GLU A 96 -20.94 10.95 4.05
CA GLU A 96 -20.13 10.67 5.24
C GLU A 96 -18.65 10.98 5.01
N SER A 97 -18.22 11.07 3.75
CA SER A 97 -16.86 11.46 3.39
C SER A 97 -16.78 12.98 3.21
N GLN A 98 -16.70 13.72 4.31
CA GLN A 98 -16.82 15.19 4.32
C GLN A 98 -15.67 15.94 3.64
N LEU A 99 -14.45 15.38 3.66
CA LEU A 99 -13.26 16.10 3.21
C LEU A 99 -13.30 16.38 1.71
N ILE A 100 -13.63 15.38 0.90
CA ILE A 100 -13.58 15.48 -0.55
C ILE A 100 -14.57 16.52 -1.12
N PRO A 101 -15.87 16.50 -0.76
CA PRO A 101 -16.83 17.52 -1.19
C PRO A 101 -16.44 18.92 -0.71
N SER A 102 -15.89 19.04 0.50
CA SER A 102 -15.51 20.34 1.08
C SER A 102 -14.29 20.98 0.40
N MET A 103 -13.36 20.17 -0.13
CA MET A 103 -12.10 20.65 -0.70
C MET A 103 -12.29 21.44 -2.01
N SER A 104 -13.41 21.29 -2.72
CA SER A 104 -13.66 21.92 -4.02
C SER A 104 -12.52 21.71 -5.02
N PHE A 105 -11.88 20.53 -4.98
CA PHE A 105 -10.80 20.19 -5.88
C PHE A 105 -11.36 19.85 -7.27
N PRO A 106 -10.75 20.32 -8.37
CA PRO A 106 -11.26 20.13 -9.73
C PRO A 106 -10.95 18.72 -10.25
N PHE A 107 -11.59 17.70 -9.67
CA PHE A 107 -11.47 16.34 -10.17
C PHE A 107 -12.03 16.23 -11.60
N PRO A 108 -11.39 15.44 -12.51
CA PRO A 108 -11.91 15.22 -13.86
C PRO A 108 -13.36 14.72 -13.88
N ASN A 109 -13.72 13.90 -12.89
CA ASN A 109 -15.09 13.51 -12.61
C ASN A 109 -15.49 14.00 -11.21
N PRO A 110 -16.46 14.93 -11.09
CA PRO A 110 -16.89 15.45 -9.78
C PRO A 110 -17.45 14.40 -8.81
N GLN A 111 -17.87 13.23 -9.32
CA GLN A 111 -18.42 12.14 -8.52
C GLN A 111 -17.35 11.14 -8.04
N VAL A 112 -16.11 11.28 -8.51
CA VAL A 112 -15.02 10.35 -8.19
C VAL A 112 -13.81 11.16 -7.74
N PRO A 113 -13.39 11.08 -6.47
CA PRO A 113 -12.21 11.78 -5.98
C PRO A 113 -10.91 11.09 -6.40
N MET A 114 -10.71 11.02 -7.71
CA MET A 114 -9.54 10.45 -8.34
C MET A 114 -9.19 11.27 -9.57
N ALA A 115 -7.91 11.58 -9.70
CA ALA A 115 -7.34 12.15 -10.91
C ALA A 115 -6.11 11.32 -11.30
N ILE A 116 -5.98 11.04 -12.59
CA ILE A 116 -4.74 10.54 -13.18
C ILE A 116 -4.16 11.71 -13.95
N ILE A 117 -3.00 12.18 -13.53
CA ILE A 117 -2.32 13.32 -14.14
C ILE A 117 -1.16 12.75 -14.94
N ASP A 118 -1.22 12.96 -16.26
CA ASP A 118 -0.14 12.56 -17.16
C ASP A 118 0.96 13.62 -17.11
N THR A 119 2.16 13.22 -16.70
CA THR A 119 3.35 14.07 -16.60
C THR A 119 4.44 13.41 -17.46
N PRO A 120 4.66 13.89 -18.70
CA PRO A 120 5.50 13.22 -19.70
C PRO A 120 7.02 13.35 -19.45
N GLY A 121 7.44 13.83 -18.28
CA GLY A 121 8.84 14.09 -17.95
C GLY A 121 9.78 12.90 -18.13
N PRO A 122 11.07 13.16 -18.42
CA PRO A 122 12.04 12.12 -18.64
C PRO A 122 12.28 11.31 -17.36
N HIS A 123 12.12 9.99 -17.45
CA HIS A 123 12.57 9.09 -16.40
C HIS A 123 14.10 9.00 -16.44
N GLN A 124 14.75 9.37 -15.33
CA GLN A 124 16.20 9.28 -15.19
C GLN A 124 16.57 8.09 -14.31
N THR A 125 17.61 7.35 -14.73
CA THR A 125 18.12 6.17 -14.02
C THR A 125 19.59 6.37 -13.70
N SER A 126 19.93 6.42 -12.41
CA SER A 126 21.31 6.23 -11.92
C SER A 126 21.45 4.85 -11.25
N THR A 127 20.67 4.61 -10.18
CA THR A 127 20.58 3.32 -9.44
C THR A 127 19.15 3.00 -8.97
N SER A 128 18.25 3.98 -9.02
CA SER A 128 16.81 3.89 -8.80
C SER A 128 16.17 4.93 -9.74
N GLY A 129 14.98 4.66 -10.26
CA GLY A 129 14.29 5.62 -11.13
C GLY A 129 13.84 6.85 -10.36
N PHE A 130 13.94 8.02 -10.98
CA PHE A 130 13.30 9.26 -10.49
C PHE A 130 12.76 10.07 -11.67
N ASN A 131 11.78 10.95 -11.38
CA ASN A 131 11.18 11.83 -12.37
C ASN A 131 10.90 13.18 -11.68
N LEU A 132 11.75 14.16 -11.96
CA LEU A 132 11.70 15.48 -11.30
C LEU A 132 10.40 16.21 -11.59
N GLU A 133 9.86 16.13 -12.81
CA GLU A 133 8.59 16.79 -13.13
C GLU A 133 7.42 16.19 -12.35
N GLN A 134 7.40 14.87 -12.15
CA GLN A 134 6.40 14.22 -11.30
C GLN A 134 6.59 14.60 -9.82
N GLU A 135 7.83 14.73 -9.36
CA GLU A 135 8.16 15.15 -8.00
C GLU A 135 7.71 16.61 -7.74
N GLU A 136 8.01 17.54 -8.65
CA GLU A 136 7.57 18.94 -8.58
C GLU A 136 6.05 19.06 -8.63
N MET A 137 5.39 18.37 -9.57
CA MET A 137 3.93 18.33 -9.67
C MET A 137 3.30 17.81 -8.39
N ALA A 138 3.84 16.74 -7.81
CA ALA A 138 3.35 16.19 -6.56
C ALA A 138 3.51 17.17 -5.40
N ALA A 139 4.64 17.88 -5.31
CA ALA A 139 4.84 18.91 -4.30
C ALA A 139 3.85 20.07 -4.43
N ASP A 140 3.52 20.49 -5.66
CA ASP A 140 2.54 21.55 -5.90
C ASP A 140 1.10 21.10 -5.64
N LEU A 141 0.75 19.85 -5.96
CA LEU A 141 -0.53 19.25 -5.57
C LEU A 141 -0.71 19.23 -4.05
N VAL A 142 0.33 18.83 -3.32
CA VAL A 142 0.32 18.85 -1.85
C VAL A 142 0.03 20.25 -1.32
N LYS A 143 0.72 21.28 -1.82
CA LYS A 143 0.46 22.67 -1.42
C LYS A 143 -0.97 23.09 -1.75
N ALA A 144 -1.46 22.75 -2.95
CA ALA A 144 -2.80 23.10 -3.40
C ALA A 144 -3.91 22.42 -2.57
N ILE A 145 -3.69 21.17 -2.15
CA ILE A 145 -4.58 20.41 -1.27
C ILE A 145 -4.57 21.03 0.14
N LEU A 146 -3.40 21.22 0.74
CA LEU A 146 -3.28 21.76 2.10
C LEU A 146 -3.78 23.20 2.21
N ALA A 147 -3.70 24.00 1.13
CA ALA A 147 -4.30 25.32 1.09
C ALA A 147 -5.83 25.31 1.18
N ARG A 148 -6.48 24.23 0.69
CA ARG A 148 -7.95 24.06 0.71
C ARG A 148 -8.43 23.25 1.90
N ALA A 149 -7.62 22.32 2.38
CA ALA A 149 -7.90 21.44 3.50
C ALA A 149 -6.68 21.37 4.45
N PRO A 150 -6.47 22.39 5.31
CA PRO A 150 -5.28 22.47 6.16
C PRO A 150 -5.15 21.34 7.19
N THR A 151 -6.27 20.72 7.57
CA THR A 151 -6.31 19.62 8.53
C THR A 151 -6.20 18.25 7.87
N ALA A 152 -6.16 18.17 6.54
CA ALA A 152 -6.08 16.91 5.83
C ALA A 152 -4.74 16.23 6.04
N SER A 153 -4.78 14.94 6.34
CA SER A 153 -3.60 14.09 6.28
C SER A 153 -3.31 13.72 4.82
N VAL A 154 -2.12 14.11 4.35
CA VAL A 154 -1.64 13.82 2.99
C VAL A 154 -0.45 12.87 3.08
N VAL A 155 -0.42 11.86 2.20
CA VAL A 155 0.72 10.95 2.04
C VAL A 155 1.10 10.84 0.58
N LEU A 156 2.41 10.88 0.32
CA LEU A 156 2.98 10.59 -0.99
C LEU A 156 3.52 9.17 -1.01
N TYR A 157 3.01 8.36 -1.93
CA TYR A 157 3.57 7.06 -2.27
C TYR A 157 4.50 7.16 -3.45
N CYS A 158 5.71 6.66 -3.26
CA CYS A 158 6.70 6.52 -4.32
C CYS A 158 7.02 5.03 -4.47
N TYR A 159 7.05 4.52 -5.70
CA TYR A 159 7.55 3.16 -5.96
C TYR A 159 9.07 3.07 -5.79
N TYR A 160 9.79 4.16 -6.02
CA TYR A 160 11.25 4.20 -5.94
C TYR A 160 11.73 4.99 -4.72
N ALA A 161 12.72 4.44 -4.01
CA ALA A 161 13.25 5.02 -2.78
C ALA A 161 13.98 6.36 -3.02
N VAL A 162 14.52 6.59 -4.21
CA VAL A 162 15.24 7.84 -4.56
C VAL A 162 14.28 9.01 -4.69
N THR A 163 13.10 8.81 -5.28
CA THR A 163 12.03 9.83 -5.33
C THR A 163 11.64 10.33 -3.94
N LYS A 164 11.70 9.45 -2.92
CA LYS A 164 11.47 9.87 -1.53
C LYS A 164 12.55 10.81 -0.99
N ALA A 165 13.80 10.67 -1.42
CA ALA A 165 14.91 11.50 -0.93
C ALA A 165 14.86 12.93 -1.49
N ASN A 166 14.34 13.11 -2.71
CA ASN A 166 14.26 14.42 -3.37
C ASN A 166 13.06 15.27 -2.91
N LEU A 167 12.01 14.63 -2.40
CA LEU A 167 10.79 15.30 -1.93
C LEU A 167 10.95 15.79 -0.48
N GLU A 168 11.75 16.84 -0.27
CA GLU A 168 11.79 17.59 0.99
C GLU A 168 10.51 18.44 1.14
N THR A 169 9.40 17.79 1.47
CA THR A 169 8.13 18.46 1.77
C THR A 169 7.80 18.33 3.26
N ASN A 170 6.98 19.24 3.80
CA ASN A 170 6.43 19.14 5.17
C ASN A 170 5.45 17.95 5.34
N VAL A 171 5.40 17.01 4.39
CA VAL A 171 4.43 15.94 4.28
C VAL A 171 5.12 14.58 4.34
N ARG A 172 4.41 13.57 4.85
CA ARG A 172 4.98 12.23 5.04
C ARG A 172 5.15 11.55 3.68
N VAL A 173 6.39 11.48 3.19
CA VAL A 173 6.74 10.68 2.00
C VAL A 173 7.07 9.24 2.41
N LYS A 174 6.39 8.26 1.82
CA LYS A 174 6.51 6.84 2.15
C LYS A 174 6.58 5.99 0.87
N THR A 175 7.24 4.85 0.95
CA THR A 175 7.07 3.78 -0.05
C THR A 175 5.80 3.00 0.26
N VAL A 176 5.22 2.32 -0.73
CA VAL A 176 3.99 1.53 -0.56
C VAL A 176 4.15 0.48 0.56
N ASP A 177 5.30 -0.22 0.59
CA ASP A 177 5.62 -1.22 1.62
C ASP A 177 5.62 -0.64 3.04
N GLY A 178 5.93 0.66 3.19
CA GLY A 178 6.06 1.33 4.48
C GLY A 178 4.75 1.86 5.08
N PHE A 179 3.61 1.70 4.40
CA PHE A 179 2.32 2.24 4.86
C PHE A 179 1.19 1.21 4.93
N GLN A 180 1.49 -0.08 4.78
CA GLN A 180 0.46 -1.11 4.94
C GLN A 180 -0.24 -0.97 6.32
N GLY A 181 -1.57 -0.91 6.30
CA GLY A 181 -2.40 -0.80 7.50
C GLY A 181 -2.64 0.62 8.03
N ARG A 182 -2.11 1.67 7.40
CA ARG A 182 -2.38 3.07 7.80
C ARG A 182 -3.40 3.75 6.88
N GLU A 183 -4.06 4.77 7.40
CA GLU A 183 -5.07 5.58 6.71
C GLU A 183 -4.56 7.01 6.54
N THR A 184 -5.02 7.65 5.47
CA THR A 184 -4.77 9.06 5.19
C THR A 184 -5.98 9.58 4.42
N ASP A 185 -6.26 10.87 4.55
CA ASP A 185 -7.42 11.45 3.88
C ASP A 185 -7.16 11.64 2.38
N VAL A 186 -5.93 12.03 2.01
CA VAL A 186 -5.52 12.20 0.61
C VAL A 186 -4.22 11.45 0.35
N THR A 187 -4.25 10.66 -0.72
CA THR A 187 -3.10 9.89 -1.20
C THR A 187 -2.67 10.41 -2.57
N ILE A 188 -1.37 10.68 -2.73
CA ILE A 188 -0.75 11.00 -4.03
C ILE A 188 0.21 9.87 -4.37
N ILE A 189 0.09 9.31 -5.57
CA ILE A 189 0.94 8.19 -6.04
C ILE A 189 1.83 8.69 -7.17
N ILE A 190 3.14 8.52 -7.00
CA ILE A 190 4.15 8.80 -8.00
C ILE A 190 4.63 7.46 -8.56
N THR A 191 4.38 7.25 -9.86
CA THR A 191 4.73 6.01 -10.57
C THR A 191 6.16 6.03 -11.12
N THR A 192 6.74 7.23 -11.32
CA THR A 192 8.14 7.52 -11.69
C THR A 192 8.53 7.07 -13.10
N ARG A 193 8.03 5.93 -13.57
CA ARG A 193 8.42 5.31 -14.84
C ARG A 193 7.55 5.82 -16.00
N THR A 194 8.19 6.36 -17.03
CA THR A 194 7.52 6.86 -18.25
C THR A 194 7.73 6.00 -19.49
N ALA A 195 8.54 4.93 -19.41
CA ALA A 195 8.78 3.99 -20.51
C ALA A 195 8.03 2.66 -20.36
N THR A 196 7.41 2.20 -21.46
CA THR A 196 6.78 0.88 -21.57
C THR A 196 7.80 -0.24 -21.35
N HIS A 197 7.50 -1.17 -20.44
CA HIS A 197 8.28 -2.41 -20.32
C HIS A 197 7.96 -3.32 -21.51
N THR A 198 8.79 -3.33 -22.54
CA THR A 198 8.78 -4.39 -23.56
C THR A 198 9.35 -5.65 -22.93
N GLY A 199 8.56 -6.31 -22.08
CA GLY A 199 8.86 -7.64 -21.57
C GLY A 199 8.64 -8.61 -22.71
N THR A 200 9.71 -9.01 -23.39
CA THR A 200 9.67 -10.21 -24.23
C THR A 200 9.29 -11.38 -23.31
N ARG A 201 8.05 -11.86 -23.41
CA ARG A 201 7.67 -13.17 -22.92
C ARG A 201 8.49 -14.19 -23.73
N SER A 202 9.58 -14.68 -23.14
CA SER A 202 10.17 -15.94 -23.58
C SER A 202 9.16 -17.03 -23.24
N SER A 203 8.63 -17.63 -24.30
CA SER A 203 7.80 -18.84 -24.33
C SER A 203 8.41 -19.99 -23.54
#